data_AF-A0A5E4IQK6-F1
#
_entry.id   AF-A0A5E4IQK6-F1
#
_cell.length_a   1.000
_cell.length_b   1.000
_cell.length_c   1.000
_cell.angle_alpha   90.00
_cell.angle_beta   90.00
_cell.angle_gamma   90.00
#
_symmetry.space_group_name_H-M   'P 1'
#
loop_
_entity.id
_entity.type
_entity.pdbx_description
1 polymer ?
#
loop_
_entity_poly.entity_id
_entity_poly.type
_entity_poly.pdbx_seq_one_letter_code
_entity_poly.pdbx_strand_id
1 'polypeptide(L)'
;MPFEIELWEFMNDLDLVVVLAANKMDRITRLDRDRALDLISERLGMLPPWSQWPDRVAPISAKRGQIEPLQRIIRERLAKA
;
A
#
# COMPACT_ATOMS: atom_id res chain seq x y z
N MET A 1 13.45 11.19 -9.70
CA MET A 1 13.30 10.02 -8.83
C MET A 1 12.27 9.08 -9.46
N PRO A 2 12.00 7.86 -8.94
CA PRO A 2 10.84 7.09 -9.39
C PRO A 2 9.56 7.92 -9.20
N PHE A 3 8.74 8.04 -10.25
CA PHE A 3 7.54 8.91 -10.26
C PHE A 3 6.58 8.62 -9.11
N GLU A 4 6.43 7.36 -8.70
CA GLU A 4 5.53 6.97 -7.61
C GLU A 4 5.96 7.50 -6.25
N ILE A 5 7.27 7.68 -6.02
CA ILE A 5 7.79 8.27 -4.77
C ILE A 5 7.47 9.76 -4.74
N GLU A 6 7.74 10.48 -5.84
CA GLU A 6 7.44 11.91 -5.96
C GLU A 6 5.93 12.19 -5.80
N LEU A 7 5.08 11.35 -6.42
CA LEU A 7 3.62 11.48 -6.28
C LEU A 7 3.15 11.22 -4.84
N TRP A 8 3.73 10.23 -4.16
CA TRP A 8 3.40 9.92 -2.77
C TRP A 8 3.78 11.05 -1.83
N GLU A 9 5.00 11.58 -1.97
CA GLU A 9 5.50 12.73 -1.20
C GLU A 9 4.59 13.95 -1.43
N PHE A 10 4.32 14.29 -2.69
CA PHE A 10 3.42 15.40 -3.04
C PHE A 10 2.02 15.25 -2.43
N MET A 11 1.43 14.05 -2.47
CA MET A 11 0.11 13.83 -1.87
C MET A 11 0.13 13.93 -0.34
N ASN A 12 1.21 13.50 0.32
CA ASN A 12 1.37 13.68 1.77
C ASN A 12 1.56 15.15 2.14
N ASP A 13 2.29 15.93 1.33
CA ASP A 13 2.49 17.37 1.54
C ASP A 13 1.17 18.17 1.43
N LEU A 14 0.18 17.62 0.72
CA LEU A 14 -1.18 18.15 0.65
C LEU A 14 -2.09 17.66 1.80
N ASP A 15 -1.54 16.97 2.79
CA ASP A 15 -2.27 16.34 3.90
C ASP A 15 -3.38 15.38 3.43
N LEU A 16 -3.24 14.78 2.24
CA LEU A 16 -4.18 13.79 1.76
C LEU A 16 -3.96 12.46 2.46
N VAL A 17 -5.06 11.80 2.81
CA VAL A 17 -4.97 10.42 3.30
C VAL A 17 -4.74 9.49 2.11
N VAL A 18 -3.49 9.09 1.85
CA VAL A 18 -3.13 8.21 0.72
C VAL A 18 -3.10 6.74 1.15
N VAL A 19 -3.44 5.81 0.24
CA VAL A 19 -3.30 4.35 0.39
C VAL A 19 -2.39 3.82 -0.71
N LEU A 20 -1.41 3.01 -0.36
CA LEU A 20 -0.66 2.18 -1.31
C LEU A 20 -1.45 0.90 -1.61
N ALA A 21 -2.01 0.81 -2.81
CA ALA A 21 -2.53 -0.46 -3.35
C ALA A 21 -1.40 -1.21 -4.08
N ALA A 22 -0.64 -2.02 -3.35
CA ALA A 22 0.43 -2.85 -3.92
C ALA A 22 -0.18 -4.00 -4.76
N ASN A 23 -0.38 -3.75 -6.05
CA ASN A 23 -1.09 -4.65 -6.96
C ASN A 23 -0.17 -5.72 -7.59
N LYS A 24 -0.78 -6.72 -8.23
CA LYS A 24 -0.14 -7.87 -8.89
C LYS A 24 0.53 -8.82 -7.92
N MET A 25 0.03 -8.94 -6.69
CA MET A 25 0.57 -9.88 -5.71
C MET A 25 0.49 -11.35 -6.17
N ASP A 26 -0.32 -11.67 -7.19
CA ASP A 26 -0.32 -12.97 -7.87
C ASP A 26 0.99 -13.29 -8.62
N ARG A 27 1.87 -12.31 -8.80
CA ARG A 27 3.19 -12.46 -9.44
C ARG A 27 4.35 -12.58 -8.46
N ILE A 28 4.09 -12.46 -7.15
CA ILE A 28 5.12 -12.52 -6.11
C ILE A 28 4.91 -13.81 -5.32
N THR A 29 6.00 -14.55 -5.06
CA THR A 29 5.92 -15.78 -4.28
C THR A 29 5.53 -15.46 -2.84
N ARG A 30 4.95 -16.43 -2.13
CA ARG A 30 4.62 -16.23 -0.71
C ARG A 30 5.85 -15.93 0.16
N LEU A 31 7.01 -16.49 -0.20
CA LEU A 31 8.27 -16.31 0.53
C LEU A 31 8.84 -14.89 0.35
N ASP A 32 8.67 -14.30 -0.84
CA ASP A 32 9.22 -12.98 -1.17
C ASP A 32 8.26 -11.83 -0.86
N ARG A 33 6.99 -12.14 -0.56
CA ARG A 33 5.91 -11.18 -0.40
C ARG A 33 6.24 -10.08 0.61
N ASP A 34 6.64 -10.48 1.81
CA ASP A 34 6.82 -9.53 2.91
C ASP A 34 8.05 -8.65 2.64
N ARG A 35 9.15 -9.25 2.14
CA ARG A 35 10.34 -8.52 1.68
C ARG A 35 10.01 -7.49 0.59
N ALA A 36 9.20 -7.87 -0.40
CA ALA A 36 8.83 -6.96 -1.49
C ALA A 36 8.01 -5.77 -0.97
N LEU A 37 7.06 -6.02 -0.07
CA LEU A 37 6.24 -4.98 0.53
C LEU A 37 7.05 -4.08 1.47
N ASP A 38 8.02 -4.62 2.21
CA ASP A 38 8.95 -3.85 3.04
C ASP A 38 9.77 -2.87 2.17
N LEU A 39 10.34 -3.36 1.06
CA LEU A 39 11.13 -2.53 0.13
C LEU A 39 10.31 -1.43 -0.53
N ILE A 40 9.05 -1.71 -0.90
CA ILE A 40 8.16 -0.68 -1.44
C ILE A 40 7.82 0.34 -0.35
N SER A 41 7.49 -0.11 0.84
CA SER A 41 7.10 0.76 1.96
C SER A 41 8.23 1.69 2.38
N GLU A 42 9.46 1.16 2.50
CA GLU A 42 10.65 1.93 2.87
C GLU A 42 10.92 3.07 1.87
N ARG A 43 10.74 2.82 0.56
CA ARG A 43 10.86 3.85 -0.49
C ARG A 43 9.81 4.95 -0.41
N LEU A 44 8.69 4.68 0.25
CA LEU A 44 7.61 5.65 0.49
C LEU A 44 7.70 6.27 1.90
N GLY A 45 8.81 6.08 2.61
CA GLY A 45 9.04 6.64 3.95
C GLY A 45 8.35 5.86 5.08
N MET A 46 7.84 4.66 4.82
CA MET A 46 7.24 3.78 5.82
C MET A 46 8.24 2.72 6.27
N LEU A 47 8.68 2.78 7.53
CA LEU A 47 9.64 1.83 8.08
C LEU A 47 9.08 0.38 8.05
N PRO A 48 9.93 -0.63 7.82
CA PRO A 48 9.52 -2.03 7.92
C PRO A 48 9.23 -2.47 9.37
N PRO A 49 8.40 -3.50 9.60
CA PRO A 49 7.72 -4.28 8.57
C PRO A 49 6.48 -3.56 8.01
N TRP A 50 6.16 -3.75 6.73
CA TRP A 50 5.00 -3.15 6.06
C TRP A 50 3.69 -3.41 6.82
N SER A 51 3.61 -4.55 7.51
CA SER A 51 2.44 -5.00 8.26
C SER A 51 2.03 -4.09 9.42
N GLN A 52 2.90 -3.18 9.88
CA GLN A 52 2.55 -2.16 10.89
C GLN A 52 1.72 -1.00 10.34
N TRP A 53 1.53 -0.93 9.02
CA TRP A 53 0.77 0.10 8.31
C TRP A 53 -0.54 -0.44 7.71
N PRO A 54 -1.40 -1.15 8.47
CA PRO A 54 -2.55 -1.87 7.92
C PRO A 54 -3.64 -0.95 7.34
N ASP A 55 -3.59 0.35 7.62
CA ASP A 55 -4.50 1.40 7.15
C ASP A 55 -3.92 2.22 5.98
N ARG A 56 -2.65 1.96 5.60
CA ARG A 56 -1.96 2.63 4.49
C ARG A 56 -1.49 1.68 3.40
N VAL A 57 -1.21 0.41 3.69
CA VAL A 57 -0.69 -0.57 2.72
C VAL A 57 -1.69 -1.70 2.48
N ALA A 58 -2.14 -1.83 1.23
CA ALA A 58 -3.06 -2.86 0.78
C ALA A 58 -2.41 -3.74 -0.31
N PRO A 59 -1.85 -4.91 0.05
CA PRO A 59 -1.46 -5.89 -0.93
C PRO A 59 -2.71 -6.48 -1.62
N ILE A 60 -2.78 -6.38 -2.94
CA ILE A 60 -3.93 -6.86 -3.72
C ILE A 60 -3.52 -7.62 -4.98
N SER A 61 -4.43 -8.46 -5.48
CA SER A 61 -4.38 -8.93 -6.86
C SER A 61 -5.69 -8.61 -7.55
N ALA A 62 -5.70 -7.52 -8.32
CA ALA A 62 -6.86 -7.16 -9.15
C ALA A 62 -7.22 -8.28 -10.12
N LYS A 63 -6.21 -8.97 -10.70
CA LYS A 63 -6.41 -10.11 -11.61
C LYS A 63 -7.16 -11.27 -10.93
N ARG A 64 -6.92 -11.52 -9.64
CA ARG A 64 -7.55 -12.60 -8.87
C ARG A 64 -8.79 -12.15 -8.10
N GLY A 65 -9.17 -10.87 -8.18
CA GLY A 65 -10.26 -10.30 -7.37
C GLY A 65 -9.93 -10.18 -5.87
N GLN A 66 -8.67 -10.39 -5.47
CA GLN A 66 -8.22 -10.30 -4.08
C GLN A 66 -7.97 -8.84 -3.73
N ILE A 67 -9.04 -8.12 -3.40
CA ILE A 67 -9.05 -6.68 -3.14
C ILE A 67 -9.55 -6.33 -1.73
N GLU A 68 -9.81 -7.33 -0.90
CA GLU A 68 -10.36 -7.18 0.44
C GLU A 68 -9.55 -6.24 1.33
N PRO A 69 -8.19 -6.27 1.32
CA PRO A 69 -7.40 -5.32 2.10
C PRO A 69 -7.68 -3.86 1.73
N LEU A 70 -7.79 -3.56 0.42
CA LEU A 70 -8.07 -2.21 -0.05
C LEU A 70 -9.50 -1.78 0.31
N GLN A 71 -10.48 -2.66 0.08
CA GLN A 71 -11.88 -2.36 0.43
C GLN A 71 -12.06 -2.08 1.93
N ARG A 72 -11.35 -2.82 2.79
CA ARG A 72 -11.37 -2.61 4.23
C ARG A 72 -10.89 -1.20 4.59
N ILE A 73 -9.74 -0.77 4.06
CA ILE A 73 -9.18 0.57 4.31
C ILE A 73 -10.16 1.66 3.85
N ILE A 74 -10.75 1.52 2.65
CA ILE A 74 -11.71 2.49 2.12
C ILE A 74 -12.93 2.60 3.04
N ARG A 75 -13.51 1.46 3.45
CA ARG A 75 -14.66 1.46 4.37
C ARG A 75 -14.34 2.11 5.71
N GLU A 76 -13.19 1.77 6.30
CA GLU A 76 -12.74 2.35 7.57
C GLU A 76 -12.54 3.87 7.47
N ARG A 77 -12.09 4.38 6.31
CA ARG A 77 -11.92 5.82 6.09
C ARG A 77 -13.23 6.54 5.87
N LEU A 78 -14.13 5.99 5.06
CA LEU A 78 -15.45 6.57 4.83
C LEU A 78 -16.33 6.57 6.08
N ALA A 79 -16.14 5.60 6.98
CA ALA A 79 -16.85 5.58 8.26
C ALA A 79 -16.34 6.61 9.29
N LYS A 80 -15.13 7.16 9.07
CA LYS A 80 -14.51 8.18 9.94
C LYS A 80 -14.67 9.61 9.41
N ALA A 81 -15.17 9.77 8.18
CA ALA A 81 -15.43 11.06 7.53
C ALA A 81 -16.85 11.56 7.89
#